data_AF-A0AAQ0B5A3-F1
#
_entry.id   AF-A0AAQ0B5A3-F1
#
_cell.length_a   1.000
_cell.length_b   1.000
_cell.length_c   1.000
_cell.angle_alpha   90.00
_cell.angle_beta   90.00
_cell.angle_gamma   90.00
#
_symmetry.space_group_name_H-M   'P 1'
#
loop_
_entity.id
_entity.type
_entity.pdbx_description
1 polymer ?
#
loop_
_entity_poly.entity_id
_entity_poly.type
_entity_poly.pdbx_seq_one_letter_code
_entity_poly.pdbx_strand_id
1 'polypeptide(L)' 'MKSDLDYIKHIHGEILFLKEEFNKTNKGSFLINNVLKRAFVRSIEIIGEAANKLSDSFKKKYPDPEWRKFSASITLPTS' A
#
# COMPACT_ATOMS: atom_id res chain seq x y z
N MET A 1 6.34 -1.48 19.82
CA MET A 1 5.60 -2.06 18.68
C MET A 1 4.55 -1.06 18.24
N LYS A 2 4.38 -0.80 16.93
CA LYS A 2 3.28 0.04 16.44
C LYS A 2 1.95 -0.70 16.60
N SER A 3 0.87 0.02 16.89
CA SER A 3 -0.48 -0.55 17.02
C SER A 3 -1.09 -0.80 15.64
N ASP A 4 -2.15 -1.62 15.56
CA ASP A 4 -2.92 -1.82 14.33
C ASP A 4 -3.42 -0.47 13.77
N LEU A 5 -3.83 0.45 14.65
CA LEU A 5 -4.27 1.79 14.26
C LEU A 5 -3.16 2.60 13.59
N ASP A 6 -1.91 2.45 14.02
CA ASP A 6 -0.78 3.14 13.39
C ASP A 6 -0.51 2.60 11.98
N TYR A 7 -0.66 1.28 11.76
CA TYR A 7 -0.56 0.70 10.42
C TYR A 7 -1.69 1.17 9.51
N ILE A 8 -2.93 1.22 10.02
CA ILE A 8 -4.07 1.78 9.27
C ILE A 8 -3.82 3.25 8.91
N LYS A 9 -3.27 4.06 9.82
CA LYS A 9 -2.92 5.45 9.52
C LYS A 9 -1.91 5.57 8.39
N HIS A 10 -0.87 4.71 8.35
CA HIS A 10 0.06 4.73 7.22
C HIS A 10 -0.63 4.32 5.92
N ILE A 11 -1.39 3.23 5.92
CA ILE A 11 -2.12 2.76 4.73
C ILE A 11 -3.00 3.89 4.18
N HIS A 12 -3.78 4.52 5.07
CA HIS A 12 -4.65 5.63 4.70
C HIS A 12 -3.87 6.82 4.14
N GLY A 13 -2.74 7.20 4.75
CA GLY A 13 -1.88 8.27 4.27
C GLY A 13 -1.34 8.02 2.86
N GLU A 14 -0.83 6.82 2.59
CA GLU A 14 -0.33 6.45 1.27
C GLU A 14 -1.45 6.41 0.21
N ILE A 15 -2.65 5.95 0.56
CA ILE A 15 -3.81 5.98 -0.35
C ILE A 15 -4.19 7.42 -0.69
N LEU A 16 -4.19 8.33 0.29
CA LEU A 16 -4.47 9.75 0.04
C LEU A 16 -3.42 10.37 -0.88
N PHE A 17 -2.12 10.12 -0.62
CA PHE A 17 -1.04 10.57 -1.49
C PHE A 17 -1.22 10.07 -2.94
N LEU A 18 -1.44 8.76 -3.12
CA LEU A 18 -1.65 8.18 -4.45
C LEU A 18 -2.85 8.81 -5.16
N LYS A 19 -3.97 9.02 -4.45
CA LYS A 19 -5.18 9.63 -5.00
C LYS A 19 -4.94 11.09 -5.42
N GLU A 20 -4.27 11.87 -4.58
CA GLU A 20 -3.94 13.28 -4.87
C GLU A 20 -3.03 13.41 -6.08
N GLU A 21 -1.94 12.64 -6.12
CA GLU A 21 -0.98 12.69 -7.21
C GLU A 21 -1.55 12.14 -8.52
N PHE A 22 -2.42 11.12 -8.44
CA PHE A 22 -3.12 10.60 -9.61
C PHE A 22 -4.05 11.66 -10.22
N ASN A 23 -4.74 12.46 -9.41
CA ASN A 23 -5.61 13.53 -9.90
C ASN A 23 -4.84 14.72 -10.49
N LYS A 24 -3.56 14.90 -10.13
CA LYS A 24 -2.69 15.96 -10.64
C LYS A 24 -1.95 15.57 -11.93
N THR A 25 -2.04 14.31 -12.34
CA THR A 25 -1.29 13.78 -13.48
C THR A 25 -2.21 13.15 -14.53
N ASN A 26 -1.69 12.89 -15.72
CA ASN A 26 -2.33 12.08 -16.73
C ASN A 26 -1.37 10.97 -17.19
N LYS A 27 -1.86 10.06 -18.04
CA LYS A 27 -1.06 8.91 -18.51
C LYS A 27 0.27 9.34 -19.15
N GLY A 28 0.26 10.38 -19.98
CA GLY A 28 1.46 10.86 -20.67
C GLY A 28 2.50 11.41 -19.69
N SER A 29 2.08 12.33 -18.81
CA SER A 29 2.97 12.93 -17.81
C SER A 29 3.48 11.90 -16.79
N PHE A 30 2.66 10.91 -16.43
CA PHE A 30 3.07 9.84 -15.52
C PHE A 30 4.16 8.95 -16.13
N LEU A 31 4.01 8.55 -17.40
CA LEU A 31 4.94 7.60 -18.04
C LEU A 31 6.36 8.16 -18.17
N ILE A 32 6.51 9.46 -18.40
CA ILE A 32 7.82 10.11 -18.53
C ILE A 32 8.43 10.54 -17.19
N ASN A 33 7.63 10.65 -16.12
CA ASN A 33 8.10 11.09 -14.82
C ASN A 33 8.59 9.90 -13.96
N ASN A 34 9.90 9.63 -14.01
CA ASN A 34 10.52 8.54 -13.25
C ASN A 34 10.44 8.70 -11.73
N VAL A 35 10.44 9.93 -11.22
CA VAL A 35 10.33 10.20 -9.78
C VAL A 35 8.92 9.83 -9.31
N LEU A 36 7.89 10.28 -10.03
CA LEU A 36 6.50 9.98 -9.71
C LEU A 36 6.20 8.48 -9.75
N LYS A 37 6.71 7.77 -10.76
CA LYS A 37 6.60 6.30 -10.83
C LYS A 37 7.22 5.61 -9.62
N ARG A 38 8.42 6.03 -9.20
CA ARG A 38 9.09 5.47 -8.02
C ARG A 38 8.34 5.80 -6.73
N ALA A 39 7.77 7.01 -6.62
CA ALA A 39 6.93 7.37 -5.49
C ALA A 39 5.68 6.47 -5.39
N PHE A 40 5.01 6.20 -6.51
CA PHE A 40 3.86 5.29 -6.55
C PHE A 40 4.23 3.87 -6.11
N VAL A 41 5.32 3.32 -6.65
CA VAL A 41 5.82 1.99 -6.25
C VAL A 41 6.11 1.97 -4.75
N ARG A 42 6.79 3.00 -4.23
CA ARG A 42 7.12 3.09 -2.81
C ARG A 42 5.88 3.13 -1.91
N SER A 43 4.86 3.89 -2.28
CA SER A 43 3.60 3.95 -1.54
C SER A 43 2.90 2.59 -1.50
N ILE A 44 2.91 1.84 -2.61
CA ILE A 44 2.33 0.48 -2.66
C ILE A 44 3.09 -0.48 -1.74
N GLU A 45 4.42 -0.42 -1.71
CA GLU A 45 5.25 -1.22 -0.79
C GLU A 45 4.92 -0.91 0.68
N ILE A 46 4.79 0.36 1.03
CA ILE A 46 4.46 0.80 2.40
C ILE A 46 3.06 0.28 2.80
N ILE A 47 2.09 0.38 1.89
CA ILE A 47 0.74 -0.17 2.12
C ILE A 47 0.82 -1.68 2.39
N GLY A 48 1.57 -2.42 1.57
CA GLY A 48 1.69 -3.87 1.73
C GLY A 48 2.44 -4.29 2.99
N GLU A 49 3.50 -3.57 3.36
CA GLU A 49 4.23 -3.80 4.61
C GLU A 49 3.34 -3.52 5.84
N ALA A 50 2.59 -2.42 5.83
CA ALA A 50 1.67 -2.08 6.91
C ALA A 50 0.52 -3.10 7.01
N ALA A 51 -0.06 -3.53 5.88
CA ALA A 51 -1.12 -4.54 5.84
C ALA A 51 -0.63 -5.90 6.37
N ASN A 52 0.61 -6.27 6.07
CA ASN A 52 1.24 -7.48 6.60
C ASN A 52 1.34 -7.46 8.13
N LYS A 53 1.66 -6.30 8.70
CA LYS A 53 1.88 -6.12 10.14
C LYS A 53 0.61 -5.98 10.97
N LEU A 54 -0.57 -5.86 10.34
CA LEU A 54 -1.84 -5.92 11.05
C LEU A 54 -2.03 -7.28 11.74
N SER A 55 -2.54 -7.25 12.96
CA SER A 55 -2.81 -8.46 13.74
C SER A 55 -3.90 -9.34 13.10
N ASP A 56 -3.83 -10.66 13.35
CA ASP A 56 -4.85 -11.58 12.84
C ASP A 56 -6.23 -11.31 13.44
N SER A 57 -6.29 -10.87 14.70
CA SER A 57 -7.55 -10.46 15.34
C SER A 57 -8.15 -9.23 14.65
N PHE A 58 -7.33 -8.26 14.25
CA PHE A 58 -7.77 -7.11 13.47
C PHE A 58 -8.30 -7.54 12.09
N LYS A 59 -7.53 -8.35 11.34
CA LYS A 59 -7.92 -8.84 10.01
C LYS A 59 -9.21 -9.66 10.06
N LYS A 60 -9.44 -10.45 11.11
CA LYS A 60 -10.69 -11.19 11.33
C LYS A 60 -11.86 -10.29 11.70
N LYS A 61 -11.62 -9.24 12.50
CA LYS A 61 -12.65 -8.29 12.92
C LYS A 61 -13.11 -7.39 11.76
N TYR A 62 -12.20 -7.03 10.86
CA TYR A 62 -12.48 -6.21 9.69
C TYR A 62 -12.03 -6.95 8.43
N PRO A 63 -12.81 -7.91 7.90
CA PRO A 63 -12.34 -8.77 6.79
C PRO A 63 -12.30 -8.08 5.43
N ASP A 64 -12.90 -6.88 5.30
CA ASP A 64 -12.90 -6.06 4.10
C ASP A 64 -12.07 -4.78 4.35
N PRO A 65 -11.06 -4.47 3.53
CA PRO A 65 -10.61 -5.19 2.32
C PRO A 65 -9.94 -6.53 2.63
N GLU A 66 -9.88 -7.41 1.62
CA GLU A 66 -9.18 -8.69 1.74
C GLU A 66 -7.67 -8.45 1.92
N TRP A 67 -7.22 -8.33 3.17
CA TRP A 67 -5.85 -7.93 3.52
C TRP A 67 -4.75 -8.78 2.88
N ARG A 68 -5.04 -10.07 2.62
CA ARG A 68 -4.14 -10.98 1.90
C ARG A 68 -3.83 -10.57 0.46
N LYS A 69 -4.66 -9.73 -0.17
CA LYS A 69 -4.36 -9.16 -1.49
C LYS A 69 -3.41 -7.98 -1.41
N PHE A 70 -3.33 -7.34 -0.25
CA PHE A 70 -2.44 -6.21 0.01
C PHE A 70 -1.09 -6.68 0.55
N SER A 71 -1.03 -7.84 1.19
CA SER A 71 0.23 -8.43 1.65
C SER A 71 1.17 -8.66 0.48
N ALA A 72 2.24 -7.87 0.42
CA ALA A 72 3.37 -8.12 -0.45
C ALA A 72 4.13 -9.35 0.09
N SER A 73 3.61 -10.55 -0.15
CA SER A 73 4.37 -11.78 -0.05
C SER A 73 5.18 -11.89 -1.34
N ILE A 74 6.42 -11.39 -1.32
CA ILE A 74 7.42 -11.80 -2.32
C ILE A 74 7.81 -13.23 -1.98
N THR A 75 6.90 -14.18 -2.22
CA THR A 75 7.27 -15.58 -2.35
C THR A 75 7.60 -15.75 -3.83
N LEU A 76 8.88 -15.57 -4.18
CA LEU A 76 9.36 -16.10 -5.46
C LEU A 76 8.95 -17.58 -5.47
N PRO A 77 8.31 -18.08 -6.55
CA PRO A 77 8.11 -19.50 -6.69
C PRO A 77 9.50 -20.14 -6.73
N THR A 78 9.93 -20.72 -5.62
CA THR A 78 11.08 -21.62 -5.60
C THR A 78 10.70 -22.80 -6.47
N SER A 79 11.19 -22.75 -7.71
CA SER A 79 11.29 -23.91 -8.59
C SER A 79 12.52 -24.72 -8.19
#